data_AF-A0A5D2GQC9-F1
#
_entry.id   AF-A0A5D2GQC9-F1
#
_cell.length_a   1.000
_cell.length_b   1.000
_cell.length_c   1.000
_cell.angle_alpha   90.00
_cell.angle_beta   90.00
_cell.angle_gamma   90.00
#
_symmetry.space_group_name_H-M   'P 1'
#
loop_
_entity.id
_entity.type
_entity.pdbx_description
1 polymer ?
#
loop_
_entity_poly.entity_id
_entity_poly.type
_entity_poly.pdbx_seq_one_letter_code
_entity_poly.pdbx_strand_id
1 'polypeptide(L)'
;MRRSSHQAKESLEDSQFKIERSRAALLELQIEIERERFKKKRIEEELEVARRKVVLLQAKTEGNSMIERLQEELREYREILKCSICLDRPKEVVITKCYHLFCNPCVHKVTENRHRKCPVCAASFGANDVKPVYI
;
A
#
# COMPACT_ATOMS: atom_id res chain seq x y z
N MET A 1 -1.57 38.44 79.37
CA MET A 1 -0.45 38.19 78.44
C MET A 1 -0.04 36.72 78.29
N ARG A 2 0.01 35.89 79.36
CA ARG A 2 0.47 34.48 79.26
C ARG A 2 -0.37 33.56 78.36
N ARG A 3 -1.72 33.68 78.37
CA ARG A 3 -2.62 32.87 77.50
C ARG A 3 -2.39 33.10 76.00
N SER A 4 -2.22 34.36 75.60
CA SER A 4 -1.97 34.73 74.19
C SER A 4 -0.63 34.18 73.68
N SER A 5 0.38 34.08 74.56
CA SER A 5 1.68 33.49 74.22
C SER A 5 1.61 31.96 74.06
N HIS A 6 0.78 31.28 74.85
CA HIS A 6 0.57 29.83 74.71
C HIS A 6 -0.15 29.48 73.40
N GLN A 7 -1.21 30.22 73.07
CA GLN A 7 -1.98 30.04 71.84
C GLN A 7 -1.13 30.30 70.57
N ALA A 8 -0.19 31.25 70.64
CA ALA A 8 0.75 31.51 69.55
C ALA A 8 1.76 30.36 69.35
N LYS A 9 2.16 29.66 70.42
CA LYS A 9 3.06 28.50 70.34
C LYS A 9 2.37 27.27 69.74
N GLU A 10 1.15 26.95 70.19
CA GLU A 10 0.36 25.85 69.61
C GLU A 10 0.09 26.06 68.11
N SER A 11 -0.27 27.28 67.72
CA SER A 11 -0.47 27.62 66.30
C SER A 11 0.80 27.50 65.46
N LEU A 12 1.97 27.80 66.05
CA LEU A 12 3.26 27.62 65.40
C LEU A 12 3.62 26.14 65.24
N GLU A 13 3.39 25.32 66.26
CA GLU A 13 3.60 23.86 66.23
C GLU A 13 2.69 23.18 65.19
N ASP A 14 1.40 23.54 65.15
CA ASP A 14 0.46 23.08 64.12
C ASP A 14 0.91 23.45 62.70
N SER A 15 1.43 24.66 62.54
CA SER A 15 1.94 25.15 61.25
C SER A 15 3.21 24.40 60.84
N GLN A 16 4.11 24.12 61.79
CA GLN A 16 5.32 23.32 61.56
C GLN A 16 4.96 21.88 61.14
N PHE A 17 4.02 21.24 61.84
CA PHE A 17 3.55 19.90 61.49
C PHE A 17 2.92 19.86 60.08
N LYS A 18 2.13 20.88 59.72
CA LYS A 18 1.57 21.00 58.37
C LYS A 18 2.63 21.18 57.29
N ILE A 19 3.67 21.98 57.56
CA ILE A 19 4.81 22.18 56.65
C ILE A 19 5.58 20.88 56.46
N GLU A 20 5.84 20.15 57.54
CA GLU A 20 6.59 18.89 57.50
C GLU A 20 5.83 17.81 56.73
N ARG A 21 4.51 17.70 56.94
CA ARG A 21 3.64 16.82 56.16
C ARG A 21 3.59 17.21 54.67
N SER A 22 3.52 18.50 54.37
CA SER A 22 3.56 19.00 52.99
C SER A 22 4.90 18.68 52.31
N ARG A 23 6.01 18.84 53.04
CA ARG A 23 7.35 18.51 52.55
C ARG A 23 7.52 17.03 52.26
N ALA A 24 6.98 16.16 53.12
CA ALA A 24 6.95 14.71 52.89
C ALA A 24 6.16 14.37 51.62
N ALA A 25 4.97 14.95 51.44
CA ALA A 25 4.15 14.75 50.23
C ALA A 25 4.84 15.24 48.96
N LEU A 26 5.58 16.35 49.03
CA LEU A 26 6.37 16.86 47.90
C LEU A 26 7.50 15.89 47.50
N LEU A 27 8.18 15.30 48.48
CA LEU A 27 9.21 14.28 48.24
C LEU A 27 8.62 13.02 47.57
N GLU A 28 7.47 12.56 48.03
CA GLU A 28 6.77 11.42 47.42
C GLU A 28 6.36 11.70 45.97
N LEU A 29 5.79 12.88 45.71
CA LEU A 29 5.46 13.32 44.35
C LEU A 29 6.70 13.41 43.46
N GLN A 30 7.83 13.89 43.98
CA GLN A 30 9.08 13.99 43.25
C GLN A 30 9.62 12.60 42.86
N ILE A 31 9.52 11.62 43.76
CA ILE A 31 9.86 10.22 43.48
C ILE A 31 8.95 9.65 42.38
N GLU A 32 7.65 9.91 42.45
CA GLU A 32 6.70 9.41 41.45
C GLU A 32 6.94 10.02 40.06
N ILE A 33 7.25 11.32 39.99
CA ILE A 33 7.63 11.99 38.74
C ILE A 33 8.87 11.33 38.12
N GLU A 34 9.90 11.03 38.91
CA GLU A 34 11.11 10.36 38.39
C GLU A 34 10.82 8.93 37.91
N ARG A 35 9.95 8.18 38.60
CA ARG A 35 9.50 6.86 38.15
C ARG A 35 8.76 6.93 36.82
N GLU A 36 7.83 7.86 36.69
CA GLU A 36 7.06 8.05 35.45
C GLU A 36 7.94 8.51 34.29
N ARG A 37 8.94 9.37 34.55
CA ARG A 37 9.97 9.74 33.55
C ARG A 37 10.74 8.52 33.05
N PHE A 38 11.15 7.64 33.95
CA PHE A 38 11.85 6.41 33.58
C PHE A 38 10.97 5.47 32.75
N LYS A 39 9.71 5.25 33.16
CA LYS A 39 8.74 4.44 32.41
C LYS A 39 8.49 5.02 31.02
N LYS A 40 8.28 6.33 30.92
CA LYS A 40 8.09 7.05 29.66
C LYS A 40 9.27 6.80 28.71
N LYS A 41 10.50 6.94 29.20
CA LYS A 41 11.71 6.73 28.39
C LYS A 41 11.77 5.30 27.81
N ARG A 42 11.45 4.29 28.62
CA ARG A 42 11.39 2.90 28.14
C ARG A 42 10.35 2.69 27.04
N ILE A 43 9.16 3.26 27.20
CA ILE A 43 8.09 3.16 26.20
C ILE A 43 8.48 3.89 24.91
N GLU A 44 9.14 5.04 25.00
CA GLU A 44 9.65 5.78 23.84
C GLU A 44 10.69 4.96 23.07
N GLU A 45 11.61 4.30 23.76
CA GLU A 45 12.60 3.40 23.16
C GLU A 45 11.93 2.19 22.46
N GLU A 46 10.96 1.54 23.12
CA GLU A 46 10.20 0.42 22.55
C GLU A 46 9.38 0.87 21.32
N LEU A 47 8.77 2.06 21.38
CA LEU A 47 8.03 2.64 20.28
C LEU A 47 8.92 2.94 19.07
N GLU A 48 10.14 3.43 19.30
CA GLU A 48 11.09 3.68 18.21
C GLU A 48 11.50 2.37 17.52
N VAL A 49 11.76 1.31 18.28
CA VAL A 49 12.04 -0.03 17.72
C VAL A 49 10.86 -0.55 16.91
N ALA A 50 9.63 -0.40 17.42
CA ALA A 50 8.42 -0.79 16.70
C ALA A 50 8.23 0.00 15.39
N ARG A 51 8.47 1.32 15.40
CA ARG A 51 8.41 2.17 14.21
C ARG A 51 9.41 1.72 13.14
N ARG A 52 10.66 1.43 13.52
CA ARG A 52 11.67 0.90 12.60
C ARG A 52 11.21 -0.41 11.96
N LYS A 53 10.60 -1.32 12.74
CA LYS A 53 10.06 -2.58 12.23
C LYS A 53 8.90 -2.36 11.24
N VAL A 54 8.02 -1.40 11.51
CA VAL A 54 6.94 -1.02 10.59
C VAL A 54 7.51 -0.54 9.25
N VAL A 55 8.49 0.36 9.26
CA VAL A 55 9.13 0.86 8.03
C VAL A 55 9.75 -0.29 7.22
N LEU A 56 10.45 -1.21 7.86
CA LEU A 56 11.04 -2.38 7.19
C LEU A 56 9.97 -3.31 6.58
N LEU A 57 8.86 -3.53 7.29
CA LEU A 57 7.76 -4.35 6.78
C LEU A 57 7.01 -3.64 5.65
N GLN A 58 6.85 -2.32 5.71
CA GLN A 58 6.30 -1.48 4.65
C GLN A 58 7.14 -1.54 3.37
N ALA A 59 8.47 -1.43 3.49
CA ALA A 59 9.37 -1.62 2.36
C ALA A 59 9.27 -3.04 1.75
N LYS A 60 9.03 -4.07 2.57
CA LYS A 60 8.73 -5.43 2.05
C LYS A 60 7.36 -5.53 1.38
N THR A 61 6.40 -4.69 1.78
CA THR A 61 5.07 -4.62 1.13
C THR A 61 5.09 -3.79 -0.15
N GLU A 62 6.18 -3.10 -0.49
CA GLU A 62 6.46 -2.68 -1.88
C GLU A 62 6.56 -3.88 -2.84
N GLY A 63 6.48 -5.13 -2.36
CA GLY A 63 6.08 -6.28 -3.17
C GLY A 63 4.75 -6.09 -3.93
N ASN A 64 3.90 -5.14 -3.52
CA ASN A 64 2.79 -4.64 -4.33
C ASN A 64 3.24 -4.12 -5.69
N SER A 65 4.43 -3.52 -5.78
CA SER A 65 5.05 -3.12 -7.05
C SER A 65 5.34 -4.33 -7.95
N MET A 66 5.77 -5.47 -7.39
CA MET A 66 6.00 -6.67 -8.18
C MET A 66 4.68 -7.27 -8.69
N ILE A 67 3.65 -7.30 -7.84
CA ILE A 67 2.31 -7.77 -8.24
C ILE A 67 1.72 -6.86 -9.32
N GLU A 68 1.80 -5.54 -9.16
CA GLU A 68 1.34 -4.56 -10.15
C GLU A 68 2.09 -4.69 -11.47
N ARG A 69 3.42 -4.89 -11.42
CA ARG A 69 4.24 -5.13 -12.61
C ARG A 69 3.87 -6.44 -13.32
N LEU A 70 3.68 -7.53 -12.58
CA LEU A 70 3.23 -8.80 -13.14
C LEU A 70 1.82 -8.69 -13.73
N GLN A 71 0.94 -7.91 -13.12
CA GLN A 71 -0.38 -7.62 -13.67
C GLN A 71 -0.32 -6.80 -14.95
N GLU A 72 0.60 -5.82 -15.04
CA GLU A 72 0.84 -5.07 -16.27
C GLU A 72 1.40 -5.98 -17.38
N GLU A 73 2.43 -6.77 -17.08
CA GLU A 73 2.98 -7.75 -18.04
C GLU A 73 1.89 -8.71 -18.53
N LEU A 74 1.03 -9.22 -17.63
CA LEU A 74 -0.12 -10.04 -18.02
C LEU A 74 -1.14 -9.29 -18.90
N ARG A 75 -1.35 -7.99 -18.68
CA ARG A 75 -2.19 -7.16 -19.54
C ARG A 75 -1.57 -7.04 -20.92
N GLU A 76 -0.29 -6.67 -21.00
CA GLU A 76 0.45 -6.54 -22.27
C GLU A 76 0.40 -7.83 -23.09
N TYR A 77 0.68 -8.99 -22.46
CA TYR A 77 0.61 -10.28 -23.14
C TYR A 77 -0.80 -10.61 -23.63
N ARG A 78 -1.85 -10.28 -22.86
CA ARG A 78 -3.24 -10.47 -23.30
C ARG A 78 -3.58 -9.60 -24.50
N GLU A 79 -3.13 -8.34 -24.53
CA GLU A 79 -3.36 -7.44 -25.67
C GLU A 79 -2.70 -7.96 -26.96
N ILE A 80 -1.50 -8.55 -26.86
CA ILE A 80 -0.81 -9.16 -28.02
C ILE A 80 -1.66 -10.28 -28.66
N LEU A 81 -2.42 -11.02 -27.86
CA LEU A 81 -3.27 -12.12 -28.33
C LEU A 81 -4.59 -11.66 -28.95
N LYS A 82 -5.00 -10.41 -28.72
CA LYS A 82 -6.24 -9.86 -29.27
C LYS A 82 -6.12 -9.50 -30.74
N CYS A 83 -7.22 -9.64 -31.45
CA CYS A 83 -7.35 -9.25 -32.85
C CYS A 83 -7.17 -7.74 -32.99
N SER A 84 -6.24 -7.31 -33.86
CA SER A 84 -5.94 -5.89 -34.09
C SER A 84 -7.06 -5.09 -34.77
N ILE A 85 -8.14 -5.75 -35.21
CA ILE A 85 -9.29 -5.09 -35.86
C ILE A 85 -10.39 -4.73 -34.84
N CYS A 86 -10.66 -5.63 -33.90
CA CYS A 86 -11.73 -5.44 -32.90
C CYS A 86 -11.24 -5.19 -31.49
N LEU A 87 -9.95 -5.43 -31.22
CA LEU A 87 -9.30 -5.25 -29.91
C LEU A 87 -10.00 -5.98 -28.75
N ASP A 88 -10.66 -7.09 -29.06
CA ASP A 88 -11.53 -7.81 -28.14
C ASP A 88 -11.28 -9.32 -28.23
N ARG A 89 -11.65 -9.92 -29.36
CA ARG A 89 -11.54 -11.37 -29.57
C ARG A 89 -10.09 -11.83 -29.79
N PRO A 90 -9.75 -13.08 -29.42
CA PRO A 90 -8.43 -13.65 -29.67
C PRO A 90 -8.13 -13.80 -31.16
N LYS A 91 -6.84 -13.91 -31.48
CA LYS A 91 -6.35 -14.31 -32.79
C LYS A 91 -6.61 -15.80 -33.01
N GLU A 92 -7.43 -16.12 -34.00
CA GLU A 92 -7.89 -17.49 -34.30
C GLU A 92 -7.61 -17.89 -35.75
N VAL A 93 -7.26 -16.94 -36.61
CA VAL A 93 -6.95 -17.19 -38.02
C VAL A 93 -5.70 -16.45 -38.46
N VAL A 94 -4.98 -17.05 -39.41
CA VAL A 94 -3.83 -16.46 -40.09
C VAL A 94 -4.12 -16.31 -41.58
N ILE A 95 -3.67 -15.20 -42.16
CA ILE A 95 -3.62 -15.03 -43.62
C ILE A 95 -2.26 -15.57 -44.10
N THR A 96 -2.24 -16.73 -44.75
CA THR A 96 -1.00 -17.44 -45.11
C THR A 96 -0.11 -16.69 -46.10
N LYS A 97 -0.63 -15.67 -46.80
CA LYS A 97 0.14 -14.81 -47.71
C LYS A 97 1.05 -13.82 -46.99
N CYS A 98 0.70 -13.39 -45.78
CA CYS A 98 1.44 -12.35 -45.06
C CYS A 98 1.62 -12.64 -43.55
N TYR A 99 1.11 -13.77 -43.08
CA TYR A 99 1.20 -14.26 -41.70
C TYR A 99 0.60 -13.34 -40.63
N HIS A 100 -0.19 -12.34 -41.01
CA HIS A 100 -0.95 -11.54 -40.05
C HIS A 100 -2.14 -12.33 -39.50
N LEU A 101 -2.38 -12.16 -38.20
CA LEU A 101 -3.38 -12.90 -37.44
C LEU A 101 -4.51 -12.01 -36.95
N PHE A 102 -5.71 -12.57 -36.93
CA PHE A 102 -6.94 -11.88 -36.56
C PHE A 102 -7.95 -12.86 -35.95
N CYS A 103 -9.08 -12.36 -35.43
CA CYS A 103 -10.20 -13.23 -35.07
C CYS A 103 -10.97 -13.65 -36.33
N ASN A 104 -11.64 -14.80 -36.26
CA ASN A 104 -12.41 -15.32 -37.38
C ASN A 104 -13.47 -14.32 -37.91
N PRO A 105 -14.34 -13.70 -37.07
CA PRO A 105 -15.38 -12.79 -37.55
C PRO A 105 -14.84 -11.58 -38.33
N CYS A 106 -13.69 -11.05 -37.96
CA CYS A 106 -13.13 -9.87 -38.63
C CYS A 106 -12.60 -10.19 -40.03
N VAL A 107 -11.93 -11.33 -40.22
CA VAL A 107 -11.42 -11.73 -41.56
C VAL A 107 -12.56 -12.13 -42.48
N HIS A 108 -13.60 -12.79 -41.96
CA HIS A 108 -14.79 -13.13 -42.75
C HIS A 108 -15.49 -11.86 -43.26
N LYS A 109 -15.70 -10.86 -42.41
CA LYS A 109 -16.30 -9.57 -42.81
C LYS A 109 -15.52 -8.87 -43.94
N VAL A 110 -14.19 -8.90 -43.89
CA VAL A 110 -13.32 -8.35 -44.95
C VAL A 110 -13.48 -9.11 -46.26
N THR A 111 -13.60 -10.44 -46.18
CA THR A 111 -13.75 -11.33 -47.33
C THR A 111 -15.13 -11.17 -47.99
N GLU A 112 -16.20 -11.08 -47.19
CA GLU A 112 -17.59 -10.86 -47.63
C GLU A 112 -17.76 -9.52 -48.33
N ASN A 113 -17.14 -8.46 -47.81
CA ASN A 113 -17.16 -7.13 -48.41
C ASN A 113 -16.32 -7.03 -49.69
N ARG A 114 -15.76 -8.15 -50.21
CA ARG A 114 -14.88 -8.21 -51.38
C ARG A 114 -13.61 -7.34 -51.26
N HIS A 115 -13.28 -6.87 -50.06
CA HIS A 115 -12.06 -6.11 -49.75
C HIS A 115 -10.94 -7.07 -49.39
N ARG A 116 -10.56 -7.96 -50.33
CA ARG A 116 -9.60 -9.05 -50.15
C ARG A 116 -8.14 -8.62 -49.95
N LYS A 117 -7.90 -7.66 -49.06
CA LYS A 117 -6.60 -7.10 -48.69
C LYS A 117 -6.41 -7.17 -47.18
N CYS A 118 -5.22 -7.58 -46.76
CA CYS A 118 -4.86 -7.66 -45.35
C CYS A 118 -5.02 -6.28 -44.67
N PRO A 119 -5.73 -6.16 -43.54
CA PRO A 119 -5.89 -4.89 -42.83
C PRO A 119 -4.58 -4.28 -42.28
N VAL A 120 -3.50 -5.07 -42.19
CA VAL A 120 -2.20 -4.60 -41.67
C VAL A 120 -1.25 -4.17 -42.80
N CYS A 121 -1.09 -5.00 -43.84
CA CYS A 121 -0.09 -4.77 -44.88
C CYS A 121 -0.67 -4.60 -46.30
N ALA A 122 -1.99 -4.58 -46.45
CA ALA A 122 -2.71 -4.47 -47.72
C ALA A 122 -2.43 -5.58 -48.76
N ALA A 123 -1.71 -6.64 -48.40
CA ALA A 123 -1.46 -7.79 -49.26
C ALA A 123 -2.78 -8.46 -49.68
N SER A 124 -2.92 -8.78 -50.96
CA SER A 124 -4.09 -9.48 -51.50
C SER A 124 -4.15 -10.92 -51.01
N PHE A 125 -5.33 -11.42 -50.65
CA PHE A 125 -5.53 -12.80 -50.20
C PHE A 125 -6.90 -13.36 -50.62
N GLY A 126 -6.99 -14.67 -50.85
CA GLY A 126 -8.23 -15.38 -51.16
C GLY A 126 -8.80 -16.13 -49.96
N ALA A 127 -9.99 -16.72 -50.12
CA ALA A 127 -10.62 -17.53 -49.07
C ALA A 127 -9.75 -18.73 -48.66
N ASN A 128 -9.02 -19.33 -49.61
CA ASN A 128 -8.11 -20.44 -49.35
C ASN A 128 -6.86 -20.06 -48.55
N ASP A 129 -6.55 -18.76 -48.47
CA ASP A 129 -5.39 -18.22 -47.75
C ASP A 129 -5.68 -17.95 -46.27
N VAL A 130 -6.93 -18.16 -45.82
CA VAL A 130 -7.32 -18.00 -44.40
C VAL A 130 -7.31 -19.38 -43.76
N LYS A 131 -6.49 -19.58 -42.72
CA LYS A 131 -6.37 -20.84 -41.98
C LYS A 131 -6.56 -20.63 -40.49
N PRO A 132 -7.22 -21.55 -39.78
CA PRO A 132 -7.33 -21.49 -38.32
C PRO A 132 -5.96 -21.68 -37.66
N VAL A 133 -5.78 -21.05 -36.52
CA VAL A 133 -4.64 -21.23 -35.61
C VAL A 133 -5.16 -21.42 -34.19
N TYR A 134 -4.41 -22.17 -33.38
CA TYR A 134 -4.71 -22.41 -31.98
C TYR A 134 -3.49 -21.96 -31.18
N ILE A 135 -3.67 -20.92 -30.36
CA ILE A 135 -2.62 -20.25 -29.57
C ILE A 135 -2.95 -20.45 -28.10
#